data_AF-A0A3Q7N347-F1
#
_entry.id   AF-A0A3Q7N347-F1
#
_cell.length_a   1.000
_cell.length_b   1.000
_cell.length_c   1.000
_cell.angle_alpha   90.00
_cell.angle_beta   90.00
_cell.angle_gamma   90.00
#
_symmetry.space_group_name_H-M   'P 1'
#
loop_
_entity.id
_entity.type
_entity.pdbx_description
1 polymer ?
#
loop_
_entity_poly.entity_id
_entity_poly.type
_entity_poly.pdbx_seq_one_letter_code
_entity_poly.pdbx_strand_id
1 'polypeptide(L)'
;MAGPLWRAAAFVQRHRTGLLVGSCAGLFGAHISYHLVPDPVMQWLYQYWPQGQPAPLSPELQGLFQEVLQDIGVPSGHSYKAFTTFTFQPVSAGFPRLPAGAVVGIPATFLGGMLINTDHPVVVHGHKVNWQSPAGARLRDALTLSHDAQKFALAKEVVYVESGAAALQALPAPACLAGTWALGVGAKHALGLYGGPMNLRAAFNLLAAVAGFVAYALSADSLTHALEAWLDRRTATLSAAYARGGVEFYEKLLSGNVALRSLLGGPGEKLYTPSGNIVPRHWFRIKHLPYTTRRDCVLQVWRAALNPRRS
;
A
#
# COMPACT_ATOMS: atom_id res chain seq x y z
N MET A 1 34.14 39.19 -4.01
CA MET A 1 32.93 38.74 -3.27
C MET A 1 32.84 37.22 -3.37
N ALA A 2 32.69 36.50 -2.26
CA ALA A 2 32.55 35.04 -2.33
C ALA A 2 31.27 34.67 -3.11
N GLY A 3 31.43 33.85 -4.15
CA GLY A 3 30.34 33.43 -5.01
C GLY A 3 29.26 32.65 -4.27
N PRO A 4 28.02 32.59 -4.82
CA PRO A 4 26.87 31.96 -4.17
C PRO A 4 27.11 30.49 -3.73
N LEU A 5 27.90 29.73 -4.50
CA LEU A 5 28.25 28.34 -4.18
C LEU A 5 29.10 28.20 -2.91
N TRP A 6 30.00 29.14 -2.65
CA TRP A 6 30.85 29.11 -1.46
C TRP A 6 30.06 29.45 -0.20
N ARG A 7 29.13 30.41 -0.29
CA ARG A 7 28.19 30.75 0.79
C ARG A 7 27.30 29.55 1.14
N ALA A 8 26.79 28.85 0.13
CA ALA A 8 26.00 27.62 0.31
C ALA A 8 26.81 26.51 0.98
N ALA A 9 28.06 26.27 0.55
CA ALA A 9 28.93 25.27 1.16
C ALA A 9 29.25 25.59 2.64
N ALA A 10 29.55 26.85 2.96
CA ALA A 10 29.80 27.28 4.33
C ALA A 10 28.57 27.12 5.22
N PHE A 11 27.38 27.43 4.70
CA PHE A 11 26.11 27.23 5.40
C PHE A 11 25.85 25.74 5.70
N VAL A 12 26.03 24.86 4.70
CA VAL A 12 25.85 23.41 4.87
C VAL A 12 26.82 22.85 5.91
N GLN A 13 28.07 23.28 5.92
CA GLN A 13 29.05 22.85 6.92
C GLN A 13 28.66 23.29 8.34
N ARG A 14 28.20 24.54 8.49
CA ARG A 14 27.78 25.09 9.79
C ARG A 14 26.52 24.43 10.34
N HIS A 15 25.56 24.06 9.48
CA HIS A 15 24.24 23.57 9.88
C HIS A 15 23.98 22.09 9.56
N ARG A 16 25.03 21.29 9.32
CA ARG A 16 24.94 19.89 8.87
C ARG A 16 23.97 19.02 9.68
N THR A 17 23.98 19.13 11.01
CA THR A 17 23.11 18.34 11.89
C THR A 17 21.66 18.80 11.79
N GLY A 18 21.43 20.11 11.76
CA GLY A 18 20.09 20.68 11.58
C GLY A 18 19.49 20.31 10.22
N LEU A 19 20.30 20.32 9.15
CA LEU A 19 19.88 19.88 7.82
C LEU A 19 19.53 18.39 7.79
N LEU A 20 20.30 17.54 8.46
CA LEU A 20 20.01 16.11 8.56
C LEU A 20 18.70 15.87 9.31
N VAL A 21 18.53 16.48 10.48
CA VAL A 21 17.31 16.35 11.29
C VAL A 21 16.09 16.86 10.50
N GLY A 22 16.20 18.03 9.88
CA GLY A 22 15.14 18.57 9.03
C GLY A 22 14.80 17.67 7.85
N SER A 23 15.81 17.05 7.22
CA SER A 23 15.61 16.12 6.11
C SER A 23 14.96 14.81 6.56
N CYS A 24 15.36 14.25 7.71
CA CYS A 24 14.74 13.06 8.28
C CYS A 24 13.28 13.31 8.68
N ALA A 25 13.02 14.44 9.36
CA ALA A 25 11.67 14.85 9.72
C ALA A 25 10.80 15.10 8.47
N GLY A 26 11.37 15.72 7.43
CA GLY A 26 10.69 15.94 6.16
C GLY A 26 10.34 14.64 5.43
N LEU A 27 11.27 13.69 5.36
CA LEU A 27 11.02 12.37 4.74
C LEU A 27 9.94 11.59 5.48
N PHE A 28 10.00 11.55 6.82
CA PHE A 28 8.98 10.90 7.64
C PHE A 28 7.61 11.59 7.49
N GLY A 29 7.60 12.92 7.63
CA GLY A 29 6.40 13.74 7.53
C GLY A 29 5.71 13.63 6.17
N ALA A 30 6.48 13.65 5.08
CA ALA A 30 5.94 13.47 3.73
C ALA A 30 5.25 12.10 3.57
N HIS A 31 5.88 11.03 4.07
CA HIS A 31 5.34 9.67 3.95
C HIS A 31 4.06 9.45 4.75
N ILE A 32 3.93 10.08 5.92
CA ILE A 32 2.78 9.92 6.82
C ILE A 32 1.68 10.99 6.61
N SER A 33 1.95 12.02 5.81
CA SER A 33 1.09 13.20 5.66
C SER A 33 -0.38 12.87 5.36
N TYR A 34 -0.66 11.99 4.39
CA TYR A 34 -2.02 11.60 4.03
C TYR A 34 -2.70 10.69 5.07
N HIS A 35 -1.93 10.12 6.01
CA HIS A 35 -2.46 9.42 7.17
C HIS A 35 -2.73 10.36 8.36
N LEU A 36 -2.14 11.55 8.41
CA LEU A 36 -2.45 12.52 9.46
C LEU A 36 -3.74 13.29 9.17
N VAL A 37 -4.06 13.47 7.89
CA VAL A 37 -5.29 14.13 7.43
C VAL A 37 -5.98 13.25 6.38
N PRO A 38 -6.51 12.07 6.78
CA PRO A 38 -7.12 11.13 5.85
C PRO A 38 -8.43 11.66 5.28
N ASP A 39 -9.18 12.46 6.05
CA ASP A 39 -10.40 13.14 5.63
C ASP A 39 -10.09 14.66 5.47
N PRO A 40 -10.35 15.31 4.32
CA PRO A 40 -11.08 14.83 3.13
C PRO A 40 -10.21 14.21 2.03
N VAL A 41 -8.90 14.03 2.24
CA VAL A 41 -7.95 13.62 1.18
C VAL A 41 -8.34 12.30 0.52
N MET A 42 -8.72 11.29 1.30
CA MET A 42 -9.13 9.98 0.77
C MET A 42 -10.42 10.08 -0.04
N GLN A 43 -11.41 10.85 0.44
CA GLN A 43 -12.66 11.05 -0.29
C GLN A 43 -12.40 11.78 -1.61
N TRP A 44 -11.56 12.82 -1.59
CA TRP A 44 -11.19 13.53 -2.81
C TRP A 44 -10.51 12.63 -3.85
N LEU A 45 -9.65 11.70 -3.42
CA LEU A 45 -8.93 10.79 -4.32
C LEU A 45 -9.75 9.60 -4.81
N TYR A 46 -10.64 9.06 -3.97
CA TYR A 46 -11.19 7.72 -4.17
C TYR A 46 -12.71 7.64 -4.14
N GLN A 47 -13.43 8.70 -3.78
CA GLN A 47 -14.89 8.69 -3.69
C GLN A 47 -15.52 8.24 -5.01
N TYR A 48 -16.55 7.41 -4.92
CA TYR A 48 -17.36 7.03 -6.07
C TYR A 48 -18.37 8.13 -6.40
N TRP A 49 -18.41 8.57 -7.66
CA TRP A 49 -19.27 9.65 -8.14
C TRP A 49 -20.19 9.20 -9.29
N PRO A 50 -21.16 8.30 -9.05
CA PRO A 50 -22.16 7.97 -10.06
C PRO A 50 -22.93 9.23 -10.41
N GLN A 51 -23.10 9.51 -11.71
CA GLN A 51 -23.86 10.66 -12.22
C GLN A 51 -23.36 12.03 -11.68
N GLY A 52 -22.08 12.13 -11.32
CA GLY A 52 -21.48 13.39 -10.85
C GLY A 52 -21.85 13.77 -9.41
N GLN A 53 -22.48 12.87 -8.64
CA GLN A 53 -22.79 13.06 -7.22
C GLN A 53 -22.08 12.02 -6.37
N PRO A 54 -21.66 12.34 -5.13
CA PRO A 54 -20.94 11.39 -4.30
C PRO A 54 -21.90 10.30 -3.85
N ALA A 55 -21.58 9.05 -4.16
CA ALA A 55 -22.39 7.92 -3.72
C ALA A 55 -22.39 7.84 -2.19
N PRO A 56 -23.58 7.80 -1.54
CA PRO A 56 -23.65 7.54 -0.11
C PRO A 56 -23.15 6.12 0.19
N LEU A 57 -22.76 5.89 1.43
CA LEU A 57 -22.51 4.53 1.91
C LEU A 57 -23.87 3.85 2.12
N SER A 58 -24.13 2.75 1.42
CA SER A 58 -25.41 2.06 1.56
C SER A 58 -25.50 1.32 2.91
N PRO A 59 -26.71 1.01 3.39
CA PRO A 59 -26.90 0.24 4.63
C PRO A 59 -26.20 -1.12 4.61
N GLU A 60 -26.13 -1.78 3.46
CA GLU A 60 -25.46 -3.08 3.31
C GLU A 60 -23.94 -2.95 3.50
N LEU A 61 -23.30 -1.96 2.86
CA LEU A 61 -21.87 -1.72 3.04
C LEU A 61 -21.55 -1.24 4.46
N GLN A 62 -22.43 -0.43 5.05
CA GLN A 62 -22.31 0.00 6.44
C GLN A 62 -22.40 -1.19 7.39
N GLY A 63 -23.37 -2.09 7.20
CA GLY A 63 -23.52 -3.32 7.99
C GLY A 63 -22.29 -4.22 7.90
N LEU A 64 -21.80 -4.48 6.68
CA LEU A 64 -20.58 -5.24 6.44
C LEU A 64 -19.36 -4.62 7.16
N PHE A 65 -19.22 -3.29 7.10
CA PHE A 65 -18.12 -2.61 7.78
C PHE A 65 -18.21 -2.74 9.30
N GLN A 66 -19.41 -2.57 9.88
CA GLN A 66 -19.62 -2.72 11.32
C GLN A 66 -19.34 -4.15 11.78
N GLU A 67 -19.76 -5.16 11.02
CA GLU A 67 -19.45 -6.56 11.30
C GLU A 67 -17.94 -6.81 11.34
N VAL A 68 -17.18 -6.26 10.38
CA VAL A 68 -15.71 -6.35 10.37
C VAL A 68 -15.07 -5.68 11.59
N LEU A 69 -15.55 -4.48 11.98
CA LEU A 69 -15.03 -3.80 13.17
C LEU A 69 -15.30 -4.60 14.45
N GLN A 70 -16.47 -5.25 14.54
CA GLN A 70 -16.85 -6.11 15.66
C GLN A 70 -15.99 -7.38 15.71
N ASP A 71 -15.81 -8.06 14.58
CA ASP A 71 -15.00 -9.27 14.48
C ASP A 71 -13.52 -9.05 14.83
N ILE A 72 -12.98 -7.87 14.50
CA ILE A 72 -11.61 -7.47 14.85
C ILE A 72 -11.50 -7.11 16.34
N GLY A 73 -12.61 -6.68 16.96
CA GLY A 73 -12.63 -6.21 18.34
C GLY A 73 -11.93 -4.86 18.49
N VAL A 74 -12.22 -3.89 17.61
CA VAL A 74 -11.61 -2.56 17.69
C VAL A 74 -11.96 -1.85 19.01
N PRO A 75 -10.99 -1.17 19.67
CA PRO A 75 -11.27 -0.44 20.90
C PRO A 75 -12.29 0.69 20.73
N SER A 76 -13.13 0.93 21.73
CA SER A 76 -14.20 1.95 21.69
C SER A 76 -13.70 3.39 21.56
N GLY A 77 -12.45 3.66 21.96
CA GLY A 77 -11.82 4.98 21.80
C GLY A 77 -11.27 5.25 20.41
N HIS A 78 -11.37 4.30 19.48
CA HIS A 78 -10.83 4.44 18.12
C HIS A 78 -11.92 4.89 17.15
N SER A 79 -11.57 5.84 16.28
CA SER A 79 -12.51 6.45 15.34
C SER A 79 -12.31 5.92 13.92
N TYR A 80 -13.40 5.47 13.29
CA TYR A 80 -13.44 4.92 11.95
C TYR A 80 -14.56 5.56 11.12
N LYS A 81 -14.25 5.94 9.89
CA LYS A 81 -15.20 6.45 8.91
C LYS A 81 -15.13 5.62 7.62
N ALA A 82 -16.28 5.19 7.11
CA ALA A 82 -16.36 4.49 5.84
C ALA A 82 -16.95 5.39 4.74
N PHE A 83 -16.54 5.16 3.49
CA PHE A 83 -17.12 5.81 2.31
C PHE A 83 -17.10 4.87 1.10
N THR A 84 -17.93 5.15 0.09
CA THR A 84 -17.98 4.33 -1.13
C THR A 84 -16.88 4.75 -2.10
N THR A 85 -16.05 3.82 -2.56
CA THR A 85 -14.96 4.08 -3.53
C THR A 85 -15.24 3.49 -4.93
N PHE A 86 -14.71 4.16 -5.95
CA PHE A 86 -14.75 3.67 -7.35
C PHE A 86 -13.74 2.55 -7.63
N THR A 87 -12.78 2.33 -6.73
CA THR A 87 -11.75 1.31 -6.89
C THR A 87 -12.33 -0.09 -6.71
N PHE A 88 -11.68 -1.11 -7.27
CA PHE A 88 -12.10 -2.51 -7.16
C PHE A 88 -11.66 -3.19 -5.86
N GLN A 89 -10.78 -2.55 -5.09
CA GLN A 89 -10.25 -3.07 -3.83
C GLN A 89 -10.44 -2.01 -2.76
N PRO A 90 -10.68 -2.41 -1.49
CA PRO A 90 -10.71 -1.45 -0.41
C PRO A 90 -9.42 -0.65 -0.29
N VAL A 91 -9.55 0.59 0.17
CA VAL A 91 -8.42 1.49 0.44
C VAL A 91 -8.57 2.06 1.84
N SER A 92 -7.46 2.38 2.50
CA SER A 92 -7.50 2.97 3.83
C SER A 92 -6.37 3.94 4.11
N ALA A 93 -6.64 4.89 4.99
CA ALA A 93 -5.65 5.79 5.56
C ALA A 93 -6.08 6.26 6.95
N GLY A 94 -5.15 6.89 7.66
CA GLY A 94 -5.41 7.41 9.00
C GLY A 94 -4.82 6.59 10.14
N PHE A 95 -5.05 7.08 11.35
CA PHE A 95 -4.70 6.44 12.61
C PHE A 95 -5.91 6.48 13.53
N PRO A 96 -6.56 5.35 13.83
CA PRO A 96 -7.82 5.32 14.58
C PRO A 96 -7.73 5.96 15.97
N ARG A 97 -6.52 5.97 16.56
CA ARG A 97 -6.21 6.55 17.88
C ARG A 97 -6.09 8.07 17.90
N LEU A 98 -5.91 8.70 16.74
CA LEU A 98 -5.76 10.15 16.64
C LEU A 98 -7.12 10.82 16.44
N PRO A 99 -7.25 12.13 16.76
CA PRO A 99 -8.52 12.86 16.57
C PRO A 99 -9.04 12.83 15.12
N ALA A 100 -8.15 12.76 14.14
CA ALA A 100 -8.51 12.65 12.72
C ALA A 100 -9.07 11.25 12.34
N GLY A 101 -8.89 10.25 13.21
CA GLY A 101 -9.36 8.88 13.02
C GLY A 101 -8.73 8.16 11.82
N ALA A 102 -9.40 7.09 11.40
CA ALA A 102 -9.10 6.36 10.18
C ALA A 102 -10.29 6.35 9.21
N VAL A 103 -9.98 6.33 7.92
CA VAL A 103 -10.96 6.31 6.85
C VAL A 103 -10.75 5.05 6.00
N VAL A 104 -11.84 4.34 5.70
CA VAL A 104 -11.84 3.13 4.87
C VAL A 104 -12.79 3.31 3.68
N GLY A 105 -12.25 3.22 2.47
CA GLY A 105 -13.01 3.22 1.23
C GLY A 105 -13.47 1.80 0.89
N ILE A 106 -14.78 1.62 0.74
CA ILE A 106 -15.42 0.33 0.42
C ILE A 106 -15.84 0.32 -1.05
N PRO A 107 -15.36 -0.64 -1.86
CA PRO A 107 -15.69 -0.70 -3.28
C PRO A 107 -17.19 -0.75 -3.52
N ALA A 108 -17.66 0.12 -4.42
CA ALA A 108 -19.02 0.05 -4.93
C ALA A 108 -19.37 -1.37 -5.42
N THR A 109 -18.40 -2.08 -6.02
CA THR A 109 -18.59 -3.42 -6.58
C THR A 109 -19.07 -4.48 -5.57
N PHE A 110 -18.93 -4.24 -4.26
CA PHE A 110 -19.40 -5.15 -3.22
C PHE A 110 -20.92 -5.25 -3.16
N LEU A 111 -21.64 -4.24 -3.68
CA LEU A 111 -23.11 -4.20 -3.68
C LEU A 111 -23.79 -5.11 -4.70
N GLY A 112 -23.06 -5.94 -5.45
CA GLY A 112 -23.63 -6.98 -6.30
C GLY A 112 -24.66 -6.46 -7.33
N GLY A 113 -24.23 -6.20 -8.57
CA GLY A 113 -25.13 -5.79 -9.65
C GLY A 113 -24.94 -4.35 -10.15
N MET A 114 -24.16 -3.53 -9.45
CA MET A 114 -23.84 -2.16 -9.90
C MET A 114 -23.03 -2.11 -11.20
N LEU A 115 -22.28 -3.16 -11.54
CA LEU A 115 -21.49 -3.22 -12.78
C LEU A 115 -22.33 -3.55 -14.03
N ILE A 116 -23.54 -4.10 -13.84
CA ILE A 116 -24.38 -4.62 -14.92
C ILE A 116 -25.53 -3.65 -15.23
N ASN A 117 -26.08 -2.98 -14.20
CA ASN A 117 -27.30 -2.18 -14.30
C ASN A 117 -27.08 -0.68 -14.56
N THR A 118 -25.85 -0.22 -14.72
CA THR A 118 -25.61 1.19 -15.04
C THR A 118 -25.63 1.41 -16.55
N ASP A 119 -26.49 2.32 -17.02
CA ASP A 119 -26.48 2.89 -18.38
C ASP A 119 -25.15 3.59 -18.75
N HIS A 120 -24.18 3.58 -17.84
CA HIS A 120 -22.88 4.20 -17.98
C HIS A 120 -21.79 3.16 -18.21
N PRO A 121 -20.96 3.35 -19.26
CA PRO A 121 -19.87 2.44 -19.54
C PRO A 121 -18.80 2.54 -18.45
N VAL A 122 -18.44 1.41 -17.85
CA VAL A 122 -17.28 1.34 -16.94
C VAL A 122 -16.01 1.51 -17.76
N VAL A 123 -15.20 2.49 -17.39
CA VAL A 123 -13.94 2.82 -18.06
C VAL A 123 -12.77 2.44 -17.16
N VAL A 124 -11.90 1.57 -17.66
CA VAL A 124 -10.66 1.18 -16.98
C VAL A 124 -9.49 1.61 -17.85
N HIS A 125 -8.59 2.44 -17.32
CA HIS A 125 -7.43 2.99 -18.05
C HIS A 125 -7.82 3.64 -19.40
N GLY A 126 -8.96 4.32 -19.47
CA GLY A 126 -9.46 4.95 -20.70
C GLY A 126 -10.17 4.00 -21.68
N HIS A 127 -10.22 2.70 -21.38
CA HIS A 127 -10.93 1.71 -22.19
C HIS A 127 -12.30 1.38 -21.60
N LYS A 128 -13.35 1.48 -22.42
CA LYS A 128 -14.69 1.01 -22.04
C LYS A 128 -14.68 -0.51 -21.96
N VAL A 129 -15.16 -1.06 -20.84
CA VAL A 129 -15.25 -2.50 -20.64
C VAL A 129 -16.46 -3.03 -21.40
N ASN A 130 -16.24 -3.95 -22.34
CA ASN A 130 -17.33 -4.72 -22.94
C ASN A 130 -17.67 -5.93 -22.05
N TRP A 131 -18.72 -5.81 -21.25
CA TRP A 131 -19.20 -6.85 -20.32
C TRP A 131 -19.73 -8.12 -21.00
N GLN A 132 -20.04 -8.07 -22.30
CA GLN A 132 -20.49 -9.23 -23.08
C GLN A 132 -19.31 -10.03 -23.66
N SER A 133 -18.11 -9.45 -23.70
CA SER A 133 -16.91 -10.17 -24.14
C SER A 133 -16.50 -11.25 -23.13
N PRO A 134 -15.79 -12.32 -23.54
CA PRO A 134 -15.28 -13.34 -22.63
C PRO A 134 -14.40 -12.75 -21.51
N ALA A 135 -13.59 -11.73 -21.81
CA ALA A 135 -12.75 -11.06 -20.82
C ALA A 135 -13.57 -10.17 -19.87
N GLY A 136 -14.60 -9.48 -20.37
CA GLY A 136 -15.54 -8.71 -19.55
C GLY A 136 -16.36 -9.59 -18.62
N ALA A 137 -16.82 -10.76 -19.09
CA ALA A 137 -17.50 -11.74 -18.26
C ALA A 137 -16.60 -12.28 -17.13
N ARG A 138 -15.33 -12.55 -17.42
CA ARG A 138 -14.34 -12.94 -16.40
C ARG A 138 -14.08 -11.82 -15.40
N LEU A 139 -13.95 -10.58 -15.86
CA LEU A 139 -13.77 -9.43 -14.96
C LEU A 139 -14.99 -9.25 -14.05
N ARG A 140 -16.20 -9.39 -14.58
CA ARG A 140 -17.43 -9.32 -13.79
C ARG A 140 -17.46 -10.41 -12.72
N ASP A 141 -17.16 -11.65 -13.09
CA ASP A 141 -17.08 -12.75 -12.13
C ASP A 141 -16.01 -12.49 -11.05
N ALA A 142 -14.85 -11.96 -11.43
CA ALA A 142 -13.77 -11.59 -10.53
C ALA A 142 -14.14 -10.47 -9.54
N LEU A 143 -15.03 -9.54 -9.93
CA LEU A 143 -15.48 -8.44 -9.06
C LEU A 143 -16.63 -8.85 -8.14
N THR A 144 -17.28 -9.98 -8.41
CA THR A 144 -18.30 -10.56 -7.53
C THR A 144 -17.63 -11.41 -6.46
N LEU A 145 -17.48 -10.85 -5.27
CA LEU A 145 -16.95 -11.52 -4.09
C LEU A 145 -18.06 -12.04 -3.20
N SER A 146 -17.87 -13.21 -2.61
CA SER A 146 -18.69 -13.70 -1.51
C SER A 146 -18.60 -12.79 -0.29
N HIS A 147 -19.55 -12.93 0.62
CA HIS A 147 -19.57 -12.16 1.87
C HIS A 147 -18.26 -12.34 2.68
N ASP A 148 -17.77 -13.57 2.82
CA ASP A 148 -16.51 -13.85 3.54
C ASP A 148 -15.30 -13.20 2.86
N ALA A 149 -15.26 -13.18 1.52
CA ALA A 149 -14.20 -12.54 0.76
C ALA A 149 -14.24 -11.00 0.89
N GLN A 150 -15.43 -10.41 0.90
CA GLN A 150 -15.63 -8.98 1.18
C GLN A 150 -15.18 -8.62 2.59
N LYS A 151 -15.56 -9.43 3.60
CA LYS A 151 -15.09 -9.28 4.98
C LYS A 151 -13.58 -9.34 5.08
N PHE A 152 -12.93 -10.33 4.46
CA PHE A 152 -11.46 -10.43 4.46
C PHE A 152 -10.81 -9.20 3.83
N ALA A 153 -11.30 -8.75 2.68
CA ALA A 153 -10.75 -7.60 1.97
C ALA A 153 -10.80 -6.33 2.83
N LEU A 154 -11.91 -6.09 3.53
CA LEU A 154 -12.06 -4.94 4.44
C LEU A 154 -11.27 -5.10 5.74
N ALA A 155 -11.30 -6.29 6.35
CA ALA A 155 -10.61 -6.53 7.60
C ALA A 155 -9.10 -6.33 7.47
N LYS A 156 -8.50 -6.70 6.33
CA LYS A 156 -7.10 -6.43 6.04
C LYS A 156 -6.76 -4.94 6.08
N GLU A 157 -7.63 -4.08 5.57
CA GLU A 157 -7.45 -2.62 5.63
C GLU A 157 -7.62 -2.08 7.06
N VAL A 158 -8.60 -2.59 7.81
CA VAL A 158 -8.80 -2.22 9.22
C VAL A 158 -7.58 -2.63 10.07
N VAL A 159 -7.08 -3.86 9.91
CA VAL A 159 -5.87 -4.34 10.60
C VAL A 159 -4.66 -3.48 10.23
N TYR A 160 -4.56 -3.05 8.96
CA TYR A 160 -3.49 -2.16 8.53
C TYR A 160 -3.50 -0.81 9.28
N VAL A 161 -4.62 -0.10 9.32
CA VAL A 161 -4.70 1.19 10.02
C VAL A 161 -4.63 1.05 11.54
N GLU A 162 -5.16 -0.03 12.10
CA GLU A 162 -5.11 -0.31 13.55
C GLU A 162 -3.68 -0.64 14.02
N SER A 163 -2.89 -1.32 13.19
CA SER A 163 -1.53 -1.75 13.56
C SER A 163 -0.49 -0.64 13.57
N GLY A 164 -0.80 0.54 13.02
CA GLY A 164 0.19 1.61 12.81
C GLY A 164 1.24 1.28 11.74
N ALA A 165 0.96 0.30 10.86
CA ALA A 165 1.87 -0.12 9.80
C ALA A 165 2.34 1.04 8.90
N ALA A 166 1.48 2.03 8.65
CA ALA A 166 1.83 3.25 7.91
C ALA A 166 3.00 4.02 8.53
N ALA A 167 3.02 4.14 9.88
CA ALA A 167 4.11 4.80 10.58
C ALA A 167 5.41 3.99 10.50
N LEU A 168 5.31 2.66 10.60
CA LEU A 168 6.45 1.77 10.46
C LEU A 168 7.04 1.81 9.04
N GLN A 169 6.20 1.86 8.01
CA GLN A 169 6.63 2.01 6.61
C GLN A 169 7.29 3.37 6.32
N ALA A 170 7.05 4.39 7.14
CA ALA A 170 7.69 5.70 7.00
C ALA A 170 9.12 5.77 7.58
N LEU A 171 9.55 4.79 8.37
CA LEU A 171 10.86 4.79 9.06
C LEU A 171 12.09 4.47 8.18
N PRO A 172 12.05 3.60 7.16
CA PRO A 172 13.24 3.23 6.40
C PRO A 172 13.98 4.40 5.77
N ALA A 173 13.26 5.38 5.22
CA ALA A 173 13.86 6.54 4.57
C ALA A 173 14.70 7.41 5.52
N PRO A 174 14.16 7.93 6.65
CA PRO A 174 14.96 8.68 7.60
C PRO A 174 16.06 7.84 8.27
N ALA A 175 15.78 6.57 8.60
CA ALA A 175 16.77 5.68 9.20
C ALA A 175 17.98 5.46 8.27
N CYS A 176 17.74 5.19 6.98
CA CYS A 176 18.81 4.99 6.01
C CYS A 176 19.55 6.29 5.70
N LEU A 177 18.86 7.43 5.66
CA LEU A 177 19.52 8.73 5.48
C LEU A 177 20.47 9.03 6.65
N ALA A 178 19.99 8.90 7.89
CA ALA A 178 20.79 9.12 9.09
C ALA A 178 21.96 8.14 9.18
N GLY A 179 21.72 6.86 8.92
CA GLY A 179 22.74 5.82 8.89
C GLY A 179 23.82 6.07 7.84
N THR A 180 23.41 6.44 6.62
CA THR A 180 24.34 6.78 5.52
C THR A 180 25.21 7.97 5.87
N TRP A 181 24.62 9.00 6.48
CA TRP A 181 25.38 10.17 6.94
C TRP A 181 26.39 9.80 8.02
N ALA A 182 25.96 9.08 9.06
CA ALA A 182 26.82 8.71 10.19
C ALA A 182 27.97 7.80 9.76
N LEU A 183 27.67 6.75 9.00
CA LEU A 183 28.67 5.81 8.47
C LEU A 183 29.59 6.51 7.47
N GLY A 184 29.07 7.38 6.62
CA GLY A 184 29.87 8.14 5.67
C GLY A 184 30.86 9.07 6.36
N VAL A 185 30.45 9.77 7.43
CA VAL A 185 31.33 10.61 8.25
C VAL A 185 32.39 9.77 8.95
N GLY A 186 31.98 8.68 9.61
CA GLY A 186 32.90 7.78 10.32
C GLY A 186 33.95 7.16 9.40
N ALA A 187 33.54 6.64 8.25
CA ALA A 187 34.44 6.04 7.26
C ALA A 187 35.42 7.07 6.67
N LYS A 188 34.98 8.29 6.38
CA LYS A 188 35.89 9.37 5.93
C LYS A 188 36.94 9.72 6.99
N HIS A 189 36.58 9.66 8.27
CA HIS A 189 37.50 9.91 9.36
C HIS A 189 38.52 8.77 9.50
N ALA A 190 38.05 7.52 9.51
CA ALA A 190 38.89 6.33 9.61
C ALA A 190 39.87 6.18 8.43
N LEU A 191 39.45 6.57 7.22
CA LEU A 191 40.28 6.51 6.01
C LEU A 191 41.14 7.76 5.77
N GLY A 192 41.14 8.74 6.69
CA GLY A 192 41.91 9.98 6.55
C GLY A 192 41.50 10.86 5.37
N LEU A 193 40.31 10.63 4.78
CA LEU A 193 39.88 11.25 3.53
C LEU A 193 39.62 12.76 3.66
N TYR A 194 39.48 13.29 4.87
CA TYR A 194 39.30 14.72 5.10
C TYR A 194 40.50 15.57 4.68
N GLY A 195 41.72 15.03 4.78
CA GLY A 195 42.94 15.67 4.26
C GLY A 195 43.20 15.41 2.78
N GLY A 196 42.39 14.56 2.14
CA GLY A 196 42.58 14.12 0.75
C GLY A 196 42.02 15.08 -0.31
N PRO A 197 42.36 14.83 -1.59
CA PRO A 197 41.92 15.66 -2.71
C PRO A 197 40.38 15.69 -2.81
N MET A 198 39.84 16.82 -3.26
CA MET A 198 38.40 17.06 -3.33
C MET A 198 37.65 16.00 -4.16
N ASN A 199 38.26 15.53 -5.26
CA ASN A 199 37.68 14.52 -6.15
C ASN A 199 37.45 13.18 -5.44
N LEU A 200 38.39 12.76 -4.58
CA LEU A 200 38.28 11.52 -3.83
C LEU A 200 37.16 11.60 -2.79
N ARG A 201 37.03 12.75 -2.11
CA ARG A 201 35.93 13.01 -1.18
C ARG A 201 34.57 13.03 -1.89
N ALA A 202 34.51 13.63 -3.07
CA ALA A 202 33.29 13.66 -3.88
C ALA A 202 32.89 12.25 -4.35
N ALA A 203 33.84 11.47 -4.88
CA ALA A 203 33.62 10.09 -5.29
C ALA A 203 33.14 9.21 -4.12
N PHE A 204 33.76 9.36 -2.95
CA PHE A 204 33.33 8.63 -1.74
C PHE A 204 31.91 8.99 -1.31
N ASN A 205 31.56 10.29 -1.29
CA ASN A 205 30.20 10.72 -0.93
C ASN A 205 29.16 10.19 -1.93
N LEU A 206 29.49 10.15 -3.22
CA LEU A 206 28.60 9.57 -4.23
C LEU A 206 28.40 8.08 -4.00
N LEU A 207 29.47 7.34 -3.74
CA LEU A 207 29.39 5.91 -3.43
C LEU A 207 28.56 5.65 -2.16
N ALA A 208 28.79 6.44 -1.11
CA ALA A 208 28.02 6.36 0.13
C ALA A 208 26.53 6.66 -0.11
N ALA A 209 26.20 7.66 -0.95
CA ALA A 209 24.83 7.97 -1.31
C ALA A 209 24.15 6.82 -2.08
N VAL A 210 24.85 6.21 -3.04
CA VAL A 210 24.35 5.04 -3.77
C VAL A 210 24.13 3.86 -2.82
N ALA A 211 25.10 3.56 -1.96
CA ALA A 211 24.97 2.49 -0.96
C ALA A 211 23.79 2.75 0.00
N GLY A 212 23.63 3.99 0.45
CA GLY A 212 22.50 4.41 1.28
C GLY A 212 21.15 4.25 0.61
N PHE A 213 21.05 4.59 -0.68
CA PHE A 213 19.85 4.38 -1.47
C PHE A 213 19.52 2.89 -1.65
N VAL A 214 20.52 2.05 -1.90
CA VAL A 214 20.35 0.59 -1.99
C VAL A 214 19.87 0.02 -0.64
N ALA A 215 20.49 0.44 0.46
CA ALA A 215 20.08 0.04 1.80
C ALA A 215 18.62 0.44 2.10
N TYR A 216 18.23 1.66 1.72
CA TYR A 216 16.84 2.10 1.79
C TYR A 216 15.89 1.24 0.96
N ALA A 217 16.24 0.99 -0.31
CA ALA A 217 15.40 0.20 -1.21
C ALA A 217 15.15 -1.20 -0.65
N LEU A 218 16.21 -1.90 -0.25
CA LEU A 218 16.12 -3.24 0.33
C LEU A 218 15.35 -3.25 1.65
N SER A 219 15.61 -2.29 2.53
CA SER A 219 14.93 -2.22 3.84
C SER A 219 13.45 -1.92 3.68
N ALA A 220 13.08 -0.96 2.82
CA ALA A 220 11.70 -0.59 2.57
C ALA A 220 10.91 -1.71 1.88
N ASP A 221 11.50 -2.38 0.89
CA ASP A 221 10.86 -3.48 0.16
C ASP A 221 10.70 -4.70 1.08
N SER A 222 11.74 -5.05 1.85
CA SER A 222 11.68 -6.16 2.83
C SER A 222 10.65 -5.91 3.92
N LEU A 223 10.60 -4.69 4.46
CA LEU A 223 9.60 -4.31 5.46
C LEU A 223 8.18 -4.38 4.89
N THR A 224 7.99 -3.90 3.65
CA THR A 224 6.68 -3.97 2.99
C THR A 224 6.24 -5.41 2.79
N HIS A 225 7.13 -6.29 2.32
CA HIS A 225 6.82 -7.72 2.17
C HIS A 225 6.47 -8.38 3.50
N ALA A 226 7.23 -8.10 4.56
CA ALA A 226 6.98 -8.64 5.89
C ALA A 226 5.62 -8.17 6.43
N LEU A 227 5.30 -6.88 6.26
CA LEU A 227 4.03 -6.31 6.69
C LEU A 227 2.85 -6.87 5.90
N GLU A 228 2.95 -6.96 4.57
CA GLU A 228 1.87 -7.54 3.76
C GLU A 228 1.58 -8.99 4.12
N ALA A 229 2.63 -9.81 4.29
CA ALA A 229 2.47 -11.19 4.74
C ALA A 229 1.89 -11.28 6.15
N TRP A 230 2.33 -10.40 7.06
CA TRP A 230 1.81 -10.34 8.43
C TRP A 230 0.33 -9.92 8.45
N LEU A 231 -0.06 -8.91 7.68
CA LEU A 231 -1.45 -8.44 7.58
C LEU A 231 -2.36 -9.55 7.06
N ASP A 232 -1.98 -10.20 5.97
CA ASP A 232 -2.79 -11.27 5.37
C ASP A 232 -2.95 -12.44 6.32
N ARG A 233 -1.85 -12.85 6.97
CA ARG A 233 -1.89 -13.92 7.98
C ARG A 233 -2.75 -13.52 9.17
N ARG A 234 -2.58 -12.30 9.71
CA ARG A 234 -3.33 -11.79 10.86
C ARG A 234 -4.82 -11.76 10.57
N THR A 235 -5.23 -11.26 9.41
CA THR A 235 -6.63 -11.23 8.98
C THR A 235 -7.17 -12.64 8.76
N ALA A 236 -6.43 -13.52 8.08
CA ALA A 236 -6.85 -14.89 7.85
C ALA A 236 -7.03 -15.68 9.15
N THR A 237 -6.25 -15.38 10.20
CA THR A 237 -6.36 -16.04 11.50
C THR A 237 -7.55 -15.59 12.35
N LEU A 238 -8.33 -14.58 11.93
CA LEU A 238 -9.52 -14.14 12.66
C LEU A 238 -10.56 -15.27 12.78
N SER A 239 -10.80 -16.01 11.70
CA SER A 239 -11.65 -17.20 11.70
C SER A 239 -11.41 -18.06 10.47
N ALA A 240 -11.93 -19.29 10.47
CA ALA A 240 -11.91 -20.14 9.27
C ALA A 240 -12.65 -19.51 8.07
N ALA A 241 -13.70 -18.72 8.32
CA ALA A 241 -14.42 -17.97 7.30
C ALA A 241 -13.54 -16.87 6.68
N TYR A 242 -12.80 -16.12 7.50
CA TYR A 242 -11.83 -15.13 7.01
C TYR A 242 -10.71 -15.78 6.18
N ALA A 243 -10.19 -16.92 6.62
CA ALA A 243 -9.17 -17.65 5.87
C ALA A 243 -9.69 -18.11 4.49
N ARG A 244 -10.89 -18.69 4.45
CA ARG A 244 -11.55 -19.11 3.21
C ARG A 244 -11.84 -17.92 2.29
N GLY A 245 -12.42 -16.86 2.84
CA GLY A 245 -12.73 -15.62 2.13
C GLY A 245 -11.48 -14.95 1.56
N GLY A 246 -10.35 -15.02 2.28
CA GLY A 246 -9.09 -14.48 1.79
C GLY A 246 -8.48 -15.28 0.63
N VAL A 247 -8.65 -16.61 0.60
CA VAL A 247 -8.28 -17.41 -0.58
C VAL A 247 -9.10 -16.98 -1.79
N GLU A 248 -10.42 -16.92 -1.64
CA GLU A 248 -11.32 -16.46 -2.71
C GLU A 248 -10.97 -15.05 -3.18
N PHE A 249 -10.75 -14.12 -2.25
CA PHE A 249 -10.38 -12.73 -2.55
C PHE A 249 -9.15 -12.66 -3.46
N TYR A 250 -8.08 -13.39 -3.13
CA TYR A 250 -6.88 -13.37 -3.96
C TYR A 250 -7.05 -14.11 -5.30
N GLU A 251 -7.80 -15.20 -5.34
CA GLU A 251 -8.11 -15.90 -6.59
C GLU A 251 -8.92 -15.00 -7.54
N LYS A 252 -9.93 -14.33 -7.02
CA LYS A 252 -10.75 -13.35 -7.74
C LYS A 252 -9.92 -12.14 -8.17
N LEU A 253 -9.05 -11.62 -7.32
CA LEU A 253 -8.12 -10.54 -7.68
C LEU A 253 -7.18 -10.92 -8.83
N LEU A 254 -6.56 -12.11 -8.75
CA LEU A 254 -5.67 -12.62 -9.80
C LEU A 254 -6.44 -12.81 -11.11
N SER A 255 -7.63 -13.41 -11.06
CA SER A 255 -8.52 -13.59 -12.21
C SER A 255 -8.92 -12.25 -12.83
N GLY A 256 -9.26 -11.26 -12.01
CA GLY A 256 -9.58 -9.89 -12.44
C GLY A 256 -8.41 -9.23 -13.15
N ASN A 257 -7.19 -9.37 -12.61
CA ASN A 257 -5.98 -8.85 -13.24
C ASN A 257 -5.68 -9.52 -14.59
N VAL A 258 -5.90 -10.83 -14.71
CA VAL A 258 -5.79 -11.55 -16.01
C VAL A 258 -6.84 -11.03 -17.00
N ALA A 259 -8.08 -10.83 -16.55
CA ALA A 259 -9.12 -10.26 -17.40
C ALA A 259 -8.78 -8.83 -17.86
N LEU A 260 -8.26 -7.99 -16.95
CA LEU A 260 -7.78 -6.65 -17.27
C LEU A 260 -6.58 -6.67 -18.22
N ARG A 261 -5.65 -7.62 -18.07
CA ARG A 261 -4.54 -7.84 -19.01
C ARG A 261 -5.08 -8.01 -20.43
N SER A 262 -6.09 -8.86 -20.61
CA SER A 262 -6.70 -9.11 -21.92
C SER A 262 -7.51 -7.93 -22.43
N LEU A 263 -8.32 -7.28 -21.58
CA LEU A 263 -9.16 -6.14 -21.97
C LEU A 263 -8.35 -4.94 -22.43
N LEU A 264 -7.19 -4.70 -21.80
CA LEU A 264 -6.35 -3.55 -22.10
C LEU A 264 -5.31 -3.84 -23.20
N GLY A 265 -5.18 -5.07 -23.69
CA GLY A 265 -4.19 -5.46 -24.69
C GLY A 265 -2.75 -5.14 -24.25
N GLY A 266 -1.93 -4.61 -25.16
CA GLY A 266 -0.51 -4.26 -24.89
C GLY A 266 -0.27 -3.42 -23.62
N PRO A 267 -1.06 -2.36 -23.35
CA PRO A 267 -1.04 -1.66 -22.06
C PRO A 267 -1.28 -2.57 -20.84
N GLY A 268 -2.24 -3.49 -20.92
CA GLY A 268 -2.52 -4.47 -19.88
C GLY A 268 -1.35 -5.41 -19.63
N GLU A 269 -0.64 -5.79 -20.69
CA GLU A 269 0.52 -6.68 -20.59
C GLU A 269 1.70 -6.08 -19.82
N LYS A 270 1.79 -4.75 -19.79
CA LYS A 270 2.77 -3.99 -18.99
C LYS A 270 2.37 -3.84 -17.53
N LEU A 271 1.09 -4.07 -17.20
CA LEU A 271 0.55 -3.91 -15.85
C LEU A 271 0.47 -5.25 -15.11
N TYR A 272 0.04 -6.31 -15.78
CA TYR A 272 -0.25 -7.60 -15.15
C TYR A 272 0.46 -8.73 -15.87
N THR A 273 1.06 -9.65 -15.13
CA THR A 273 1.64 -10.89 -15.66
C THR A 273 0.54 -11.87 -16.12
N PRO A 274 0.86 -12.92 -16.89
CA PRO A 274 -0.10 -13.98 -17.23
C PRO A 274 -0.72 -14.68 -16.01
N SER A 275 -0.04 -14.65 -14.86
CA SER A 275 -0.54 -15.19 -13.59
C SER A 275 -1.49 -14.26 -12.83
N GLY A 276 -1.67 -13.00 -13.28
CA GLY A 276 -2.46 -11.99 -12.57
C GLY A 276 -1.68 -11.17 -11.54
N ASN A 277 -0.38 -11.45 -11.32
CA ASN A 277 0.48 -10.59 -10.51
C ASN A 277 0.77 -9.25 -11.21
N ILE A 278 1.06 -8.20 -10.44
CA ILE A 278 1.49 -6.91 -10.98
C ILE A 278 2.92 -7.03 -11.55
N VAL A 279 3.14 -6.51 -12.75
CA VAL A 279 4.48 -6.42 -13.35
C VAL A 279 5.28 -5.33 -12.62
N PRO A 280 6.48 -5.62 -12.10
CA PRO A 280 7.32 -4.60 -11.47
C PRO A 280 7.65 -3.47 -12.45
N ARG A 281 7.35 -2.22 -12.06
CA ARG A 281 7.69 -1.03 -12.87
C ARG A 281 9.18 -0.66 -12.81
N HIS A 282 9.92 -1.23 -11.87
CA HIS A 282 11.32 -0.91 -11.63
C HIS A 282 12.17 -2.14 -11.95
N TRP A 283 13.30 -1.95 -12.60
CA TRP A 283 14.17 -3.03 -13.08
C TRP A 283 14.78 -3.86 -11.94
N PHE A 284 14.88 -3.29 -10.73
CA PHE A 284 15.57 -3.90 -9.59
C PHE A 284 14.76 -3.87 -8.28
N ARG A 285 13.49 -3.43 -8.30
CA ARG A 285 12.64 -3.36 -7.09
C ARG A 285 11.29 -4.01 -7.30
N ILE A 286 11.01 -5.00 -6.45
CA ILE A 286 9.68 -5.56 -6.24
C ILE A 286 9.20 -4.95 -4.93
N LYS A 287 8.31 -3.96 -5.00
CA LYS A 287 7.85 -3.22 -3.82
C LYS A 287 6.80 -3.98 -3.01
N HIS A 288 6.04 -4.84 -3.67
CA HIS A 288 4.90 -5.55 -3.11
C HIS A 288 5.06 -7.04 -3.32
N LEU A 289 4.63 -7.80 -2.32
CA LEU A 289 4.62 -9.24 -2.38
C LEU A 289 3.65 -9.69 -3.50
N PRO A 290 4.05 -10.60 -4.41
CA PRO A 290 3.16 -11.08 -5.45
C PRO A 290 1.84 -11.62 -4.87
N TYR A 291 0.72 -11.28 -5.49
CA TYR A 291 -0.60 -11.74 -5.10
C TYR A 291 -0.72 -13.27 -5.06
N THR A 292 0.01 -14.00 -5.90
CA THR A 292 0.10 -15.46 -5.81
C THR A 292 0.71 -15.92 -4.48
N THR A 293 1.79 -15.28 -4.04
CA THR A 293 2.42 -15.59 -2.75
C THR A 293 1.52 -15.24 -1.58
N ARG A 294 0.80 -14.10 -1.66
CA ARG A 294 -0.19 -13.68 -0.67
C ARG A 294 -1.35 -14.67 -0.56
N ARG A 295 -1.90 -15.12 -1.70
CA ARG A 295 -2.90 -16.20 -1.77
C ARG A 295 -2.40 -17.46 -1.08
N ASP A 296 -1.18 -17.90 -1.41
CA ASP A 296 -0.63 -19.16 -0.90
C ASP A 296 -0.40 -19.10 0.61
N CYS A 297 -0.02 -17.93 1.15
CA CYS A 297 0.06 -17.70 2.60
C CYS A 297 -1.31 -17.85 3.28
N VAL A 298 -2.35 -17.23 2.73
CA VAL A 298 -3.71 -17.35 3.29
C VAL A 298 -4.25 -18.78 3.16
N LEU A 299 -3.97 -19.45 2.04
CA LEU A 299 -4.34 -20.84 1.81
C LEU A 299 -3.71 -21.80 2.83
N GLN A 300 -2.46 -21.54 3.24
CA GLN A 300 -1.83 -22.31 4.30
C GLN A 300 -2.55 -22.13 5.65
N VAL A 301 -2.94 -20.91 6.00
CA VAL A 301 -3.73 -20.63 7.21
C VAL A 301 -5.07 -21.36 7.16
N TRP A 302 -5.77 -21.31 6.02
CA TRP A 302 -7.05 -21.99 5.85
C TRP A 302 -6.91 -23.51 6.00
N ARG A 303 -5.91 -24.12 5.35
CA ARG A 303 -5.63 -25.57 5.46
C ARG A 303 -5.29 -25.99 6.88
N ALA A 304 -4.56 -25.16 7.63
CA ALA A 304 -4.25 -25.42 9.03
C ALA A 304 -5.52 -25.37 9.90
N ALA A 305 -6.41 -24.40 9.67
CA ALA A 305 -7.69 -24.30 10.37
C ALA A 305 -8.60 -25.53 10.15
N LEU A 306 -8.53 -26.15 8.97
CA LEU A 306 -9.28 -27.38 8.66
C LEU A 306 -8.71 -28.65 9.31
N ASN A 307 -7.45 -28.63 9.75
CA ASN A 307 -6.77 -29.79 10.34
C ASN A 307 -6.17 -29.47 11.73
N PRO A 308 -6.99 -29.36 12.79
CA PRO A 308 -6.52 -28.96 14.13
C PRO A 308 -5.57 -29.97 14.79
N ARG A 309 -5.47 -31.21 14.28
CA ARG A 309 -4.78 -32.34 14.93
C ARG A 309 -3.24 -32.35 14.74
N ARG A 310 -2.61 -31.23 14.37
CA ARG A 310 -1.15 -31.15 14.16
C ARG A 310 -0.47 -29.95 14.85
N SER A 311 -1.14 -29.26 15.77
CA SER A 311 -0.53 -28.25 16.65
C SER A 311 -0.21 -28.83 18.01
#